data_AF-A0A962AWC2-F1
#
_entry.id   AF-A0A962AWC2-F1
#
_cell.length_a   1.000
_cell.length_b   1.000
_cell.length_c   1.000
_cell.angle_alpha   90.00
_cell.angle_beta   90.00
_cell.angle_gamma   90.00
#
_symmetry.space_group_name_H-M   'P 1'
#
loop_
_entity.id
_entity.type
_entity.pdbx_description
1 polymer ?
#
loop_
_entity_poly.entity_id
_entity_poly.type
_entity_poly.pdbx_seq_one_letter_code
_entity_poly.pdbx_strand_id
1 'polypeptide(L)'
;MHDLENKSYASEAAAFEDLHRAFAAFRETNDERFGQIERRLTSDVITEEKLTRIDRALDETKSRLDRFALENARPRLGGSVKTDHVEREHKAAFGLYMRAREAGGLKAIAQKAMSRGSGPDGGYLVPVPTPRDIMR
;
A
#
# COMPACT_ATOMS: atom_id res chain seq x y z
N MET A 1 -13.82 8.84 22.30
CA MET A 1 -12.89 7.85 21.73
C MET A 1 -13.56 7.37 20.45
N HIS A 2 -13.19 7.93 19.29
CA HIS A 2 -13.85 7.56 18.03
C HIS A 2 -13.22 6.25 17.56
N ASP A 3 -14.00 5.17 17.59
CA ASP A 3 -13.65 3.91 16.95
C ASP A 3 -13.40 4.16 15.47
N LEU A 4 -12.15 4.07 15.06
CA LEU A 4 -11.77 3.98 13.65
C LEU A 4 -12.14 2.58 13.18
N GLU A 5 -13.42 2.32 12.94
CA GLU A 5 -13.83 1.16 12.14
C GLU A 5 -13.16 1.32 10.77
N ASN A 6 -12.17 0.47 10.49
CA ASN A 6 -11.47 0.53 9.23
C ASN A 6 -12.33 -0.03 8.11
N LYS A 7 -13.20 0.82 7.57
CA LYS A 7 -14.11 0.53 6.47
C LYS A 7 -13.39 0.03 5.21
N SER A 8 -12.07 0.28 5.08
CA SER A 8 -11.26 -0.25 3.98
C SER A 8 -11.09 -1.77 4.04
N TYR A 9 -10.88 -2.36 5.23
CA TYR A 9 -10.67 -3.81 5.36
C TYR A 9 -11.95 -4.59 5.04
N ALA A 10 -13.11 -4.07 5.42
CA ALA A 10 -14.40 -4.68 5.07
C ALA A 10 -14.65 -4.66 3.55
N SER A 11 -14.25 -3.58 2.87
CA SER A 11 -14.34 -3.47 1.41
C SER A 11 -13.35 -4.39 0.68
N GLU A 12 -12.16 -4.57 1.22
CA GLU A 12 -11.13 -5.44 0.66
C GLU A 12 -11.53 -6.92 0.79
N ALA A 13 -12.02 -7.34 1.96
CA ALA A 13 -12.55 -8.68 2.17
C ALA A 13 -13.69 -9.02 1.20
N ALA A 14 -14.64 -8.10 0.99
CA ALA A 14 -15.73 -8.30 0.03
C ALA A 14 -15.21 -8.46 -1.42
N ALA A 15 -14.21 -7.68 -1.83
CA ALA A 15 -13.60 -7.79 -3.15
C ALA A 15 -12.86 -9.13 -3.34
N PHE A 16 -12.23 -9.66 -2.30
CA PHE A 16 -11.61 -10.99 -2.33
C PHE A 16 -12.66 -12.11 -2.43
N GLU A 17 -13.75 -12.04 -1.69
CA GLU A 17 -14.86 -13.00 -1.81
C GLU A 17 -15.46 -13.01 -3.22
N ASP A 18 -15.68 -11.83 -3.81
CA ASP A 18 -16.15 -11.70 -5.19
C ASP A 18 -15.17 -12.33 -6.19
N LEU A 19 -13.86 -12.13 -5.99
CA LEU A 19 -12.81 -12.76 -6.81
C LEU A 19 -12.85 -14.28 -6.69
N HIS A 20 -12.92 -14.82 -5.47
CA HIS A 20 -12.98 -16.25 -5.22
C HIS A 20 -14.21 -16.89 -5.88
N ARG A 21 -15.38 -16.24 -5.78
CA ARG A 21 -16.61 -16.68 -6.42
C ARG A 21 -16.50 -16.66 -7.94
N ALA A 22 -15.99 -15.58 -8.53
CA ALA A 22 -15.80 -15.48 -9.97
C ALA A 22 -14.82 -16.54 -10.49
N PHE A 23 -13.74 -16.79 -9.74
CA PHE A 23 -12.74 -17.80 -10.09
C PHE A 23 -13.29 -19.23 -10.01
N ALA A 24 -14.09 -19.55 -8.99
CA ALA A 24 -14.76 -20.84 -8.89
C ALA A 24 -15.70 -21.07 -10.09
N ALA A 25 -16.49 -20.07 -10.46
CA ALA A 25 -17.36 -20.13 -11.63
C ALA A 25 -16.59 -20.23 -12.95
N PHE A 26 -15.44 -19.56 -13.06
CA PHE A 26 -14.52 -19.68 -14.20
C PHE A 26 -14.06 -21.12 -14.34
N ARG A 27 -13.55 -21.72 -13.26
CA ARG A 27 -13.05 -23.09 -13.26
C ARG A 27 -14.13 -24.08 -13.66
N GLU A 28 -15.30 -24.00 -13.04
CA GLU A 28 -16.44 -24.89 -13.35
C GLU A 28 -16.84 -24.79 -14.84
N THR A 29 -16.95 -23.57 -15.37
CA THR A 29 -17.30 -23.35 -16.78
C THR A 29 -16.18 -23.82 -17.72
N ASN A 30 -14.92 -23.71 -17.30
CA ASN A 30 -13.78 -24.17 -18.09
C ASN A 30 -13.69 -25.71 -18.11
N ASP A 31 -13.93 -26.36 -16.97
CA ASP A 31 -14.03 -27.82 -16.87
C ASP A 31 -15.18 -28.35 -17.76
N GLU A 32 -16.32 -27.65 -17.79
CA GLU A 32 -17.42 -27.93 -18.72
C GLU A 32 -16.97 -27.79 -20.18
N ARG A 33 -16.29 -26.69 -20.54
CA ARG A 33 -15.75 -26.45 -21.88
C ARG A 33 -14.78 -27.55 -22.31
N PHE A 34 -13.89 -27.97 -21.42
CA PHE A 34 -12.98 -29.09 -21.69
C PHE A 34 -13.74 -30.39 -21.92
N GLY A 35 -14.74 -30.70 -21.10
CA GLY A 35 -15.58 -31.88 -21.30
C GLY A 35 -16.36 -31.85 -22.62
N GLN A 36 -16.77 -30.67 -23.11
CA GLN A 36 -17.39 -30.52 -24.43
C GLN A 36 -16.37 -30.81 -25.55
N ILE A 37 -15.17 -30.24 -25.46
CA ILE A 37 -14.09 -30.45 -26.44
C ILE A 37 -13.68 -31.92 -26.49
N GLU A 38 -13.53 -32.59 -25.35
CA GLU A 38 -13.17 -34.01 -25.30
C GLU A 38 -14.24 -34.91 -25.95
N ARG A 39 -15.52 -34.59 -25.78
CA ARG A 39 -16.64 -35.40 -26.31
C ARG A 39 -16.98 -35.09 -27.76
N ARG A 40 -16.84 -33.82 -28.19
CA ARG A 40 -17.37 -33.31 -29.46
C ARG A 40 -16.32 -32.67 -30.36
N LEU A 41 -15.04 -32.69 -29.95
CA LEU A 41 -13.90 -32.02 -30.62
C LEU A 41 -14.05 -30.49 -30.76
N THR A 42 -15.14 -29.92 -30.24
CA THR A 42 -15.51 -28.50 -30.33
C THR A 42 -16.22 -28.08 -29.05
N SER A 43 -16.06 -26.81 -28.67
CA SER A 43 -16.78 -26.19 -27.56
C SER A 43 -18.04 -25.47 -28.04
N ASP A 44 -19.05 -25.39 -27.17
CA ASP A 44 -20.27 -24.62 -27.42
C ASP A 44 -19.98 -23.11 -27.33
N VAL A 45 -20.44 -22.36 -28.32
CA VAL A 45 -20.32 -20.90 -28.41
C VAL A 45 -20.91 -20.20 -27.18
N ILE A 46 -22.01 -20.72 -26.61
CA ILE A 46 -22.63 -20.14 -25.41
C ILE A 46 -21.71 -20.33 -24.19
N THR A 47 -21.04 -21.48 -24.11
CA THR A 47 -20.09 -21.78 -23.02
C THR A 47 -18.86 -20.89 -23.14
N GLU A 48 -18.36 -20.67 -24.35
CA GLU A 48 -17.30 -19.70 -24.62
C GLU A 48 -17.70 -18.27 -24.24
N GLU A 49 -18.89 -17.82 -24.65
CA GLU A 49 -19.37 -16.48 -24.29
C GLU A 49 -19.50 -16.32 -22.78
N LYS A 50 -20.05 -17.33 -22.09
CA LYS A 50 -20.12 -17.35 -20.61
C LYS A 50 -18.74 -17.24 -19.99
N LEU A 51 -17.77 -18.00 -20.49
CA LEU A 51 -16.39 -17.96 -19.98
C LEU A 51 -15.76 -16.58 -20.20
N THR A 52 -15.91 -15.97 -21.38
CA THR A 52 -15.39 -14.62 -21.66
C THR A 52 -16.01 -13.55 -20.76
N ARG A 53 -17.30 -13.68 -20.42
CA ARG A 53 -17.98 -12.78 -19.49
C ARG A 53 -17.43 -12.90 -18.07
N ILE A 54 -17.14 -14.12 -17.63
CA ILE A 54 -16.54 -14.38 -16.30
C ILE A 54 -15.10 -13.86 -16.26
N ASP A 55 -14.32 -14.10 -17.31
CA ASP A 55 -12.94 -13.62 -17.44
C ASP A 55 -12.87 -12.09 -17.30
N ARG A 56 -13.76 -11.37 -18.00
CA ARG A 56 -13.89 -9.92 -17.85
C ARG A 56 -14.23 -9.50 -16.42
N ALA A 57 -15.15 -10.19 -15.76
CA ALA A 57 -15.51 -9.89 -14.37
C ALA A 57 -14.34 -10.13 -13.40
N LEU A 58 -13.52 -11.15 -13.67
CA LEU A 58 -12.29 -11.44 -12.93
C LEU A 58 -11.27 -10.30 -13.07
N ASP A 59 -11.05 -9.82 -14.30
CA ASP A 59 -10.15 -8.70 -14.60
C ASP A 59 -10.60 -7.40 -13.92
N GLU A 60 -11.90 -7.12 -13.94
CA GLU A 60 -12.47 -5.95 -13.26
C GLU A 60 -12.26 -6.03 -11.74
N THR A 61 -12.43 -7.22 -11.14
CA THR A 61 -12.24 -7.44 -9.70
C THR A 61 -10.77 -7.34 -9.31
N LYS A 62 -9.87 -7.95 -10.09
CA LYS A 62 -8.41 -7.82 -9.92
C LYS A 62 -7.97 -6.36 -10.00
N SER A 63 -8.46 -5.62 -10.99
CA SER A 63 -8.14 -4.19 -11.15
C SER A 63 -8.58 -3.34 -9.95
N ARG A 64 -9.69 -3.70 -9.29
CA ARG A 64 -10.13 -3.05 -8.04
C ARG A 64 -9.19 -3.37 -6.88
N LEU A 65 -8.79 -4.64 -6.73
CA LEU A 65 -7.82 -5.05 -5.70
C LEU A 65 -6.45 -4.37 -5.90
N ASP A 66 -5.94 -4.31 -7.13
CA ASP A 66 -4.68 -3.63 -7.44
C ASP A 66 -4.74 -2.13 -7.08
N ARG A 67 -5.90 -1.49 -7.26
CA ARG A 67 -6.11 -0.10 -6.85
C ARG A 67 -6.05 0.05 -5.34
N PHE A 68 -6.70 -0.85 -4.58
CA PHE A 68 -6.63 -0.84 -3.12
C PHE A 68 -5.20 -1.08 -2.62
N ALA A 69 -4.49 -2.04 -3.21
CA ALA A 69 -3.09 -2.29 -2.89
C ALA A 69 -2.21 -1.04 -3.15
N LEU A 70 -2.44 -0.36 -4.28
CA LEU A 70 -1.73 0.88 -4.60
C LEU A 70 -2.08 2.02 -3.63
N GLU A 71 -3.35 2.19 -3.27
CA GLU A 71 -3.79 3.20 -2.30
C GLU A 71 -3.17 2.99 -0.92
N ASN A 72 -3.06 1.73 -0.47
CA ASN A 72 -2.41 1.38 0.78
C ASN A 72 -0.88 1.53 0.72
N ALA A 73 -0.26 1.25 -0.44
CA ALA A 73 1.18 1.38 -0.63
C ALA A 73 1.64 2.83 -0.81
N ARG A 74 0.75 3.75 -1.22
CA ARG A 74 1.08 5.17 -1.43
C ARG A 74 1.58 5.80 -0.12
N PRO A 75 2.84 6.25 -0.04
CA PRO A 75 3.30 7.07 1.07
C PRO A 75 2.42 8.32 1.13
N ARG A 76 1.89 8.64 2.31
CA ARG A 76 1.05 9.82 2.53
C ARG A 76 1.89 11.09 2.34
N LEU A 77 2.03 11.56 1.10
CA LEU A 77 2.62 12.86 0.77
C LEU A 77 1.65 13.94 1.26
N GLY A 78 1.94 14.52 2.43
CA GLY A 78 1.21 15.67 2.99
C GLY A 78 0.30 15.36 4.19
N GLY A 79 0.10 14.09 4.55
CA GLY A 79 -0.49 13.77 5.84
C GLY A 79 0.57 13.93 6.91
N SER A 80 0.33 14.71 7.96
CA SER A 80 1.13 14.60 9.16
C SER A 80 1.12 13.12 9.53
N VAL A 81 2.28 12.46 9.37
CA VAL A 81 2.59 11.25 10.14
C VAL A 81 2.14 11.59 11.56
N LYS A 82 1.58 10.64 12.31
CA LYS A 82 1.60 10.78 13.76
C LYS A 82 3.08 10.73 14.17
N THR A 83 3.82 11.76 13.77
CA THR A 83 5.21 11.99 14.10
C THR A 83 5.10 12.27 15.57
N ASP A 84 5.83 11.48 16.34
CA ASP A 84 5.91 11.71 17.77
C ASP A 84 6.20 13.20 17.99
N HIS A 85 5.70 13.78 19.09
CA HIS A 85 5.84 15.22 19.33
C HIS A 85 7.29 15.71 19.10
N VAL A 86 8.24 14.86 19.47
CA VAL A 86 9.68 14.99 19.26
C VAL A 86 10.07 15.11 17.77
N GLU A 87 9.55 14.26 16.89
CA GLU A 87 9.87 14.29 15.46
C GLU A 87 9.33 15.56 14.77
N ARG A 88 8.20 16.10 15.24
CA ARG A 88 7.67 17.39 14.76
C ARG A 88 8.55 18.57 15.15
N GLU A 89 9.00 18.60 16.40
CA GLU A 89 9.94 19.61 16.90
C GLU A 89 11.28 19.56 16.14
N HIS A 90 11.82 18.35 15.93
CA HIS A 90 13.03 18.14 15.14
C HIS A 90 12.89 18.64 13.70
N LYS A 91 11.78 18.32 13.02
CA LYS A 91 11.51 18.76 11.65
C LYS A 91 11.43 20.29 11.54
N ALA A 92 10.78 20.94 12.51
CA ALA A 92 10.68 22.40 12.56
C ALA A 92 12.05 23.07 12.77
N ALA A 93 12.82 22.59 13.75
CA ALA A 93 14.17 23.10 14.03
C ALA A 93 15.13 22.88 12.85
N PHE A 94 15.05 21.73 12.18
CA PHE A 94 15.84 21.44 10.98
C PHE A 94 15.50 22.39 9.82
N GLY A 95 14.22 22.69 9.62
CA GLY A 95 13.78 23.65 8.60
C GLY A 95 14.22 25.10 8.87
N LEU A 96 14.39 25.48 10.13
CA LEU A 96 14.98 26.77 10.52
C LEU A 96 16.50 26.78 10.34
N TYR A 97 17.18 25.70 10.72
CA TYR A 97 18.61 25.55 10.48
C TYR A 97 18.96 25.63 8.99
N MET A 98 18.20 24.98 8.12
CA MET A 98 18.47 25.05 6.68
C MET A 98 18.24 26.45 6.09
N ARG A 99 17.18 27.15 6.54
CA ARG A 99 16.80 28.45 5.96
C ARG A 99 17.57 29.63 6.55
N ALA A 100 17.89 29.58 7.83
CA ALA A 100 18.46 30.70 8.58
C ALA A 100 19.82 30.38 9.23
N ARG A 101 20.37 29.16 9.03
CA ARG A 101 21.53 28.63 9.77
C ARG A 101 21.39 28.70 11.29
N GLU A 102 20.17 28.77 11.78
CA GLU A 102 19.86 28.85 13.20
C GLU A 102 20.03 27.47 13.85
N ALA A 103 21.13 27.28 14.60
CA ALA A 103 21.48 26.00 15.22
C ALA A 103 20.93 25.81 16.64
N GLY A 104 20.37 26.86 17.26
CA GLY A 104 19.95 26.86 18.67
C GLY A 104 18.83 25.85 18.97
N GLY A 105 17.74 25.89 18.18
CA GLY A 105 16.63 24.95 18.33
C GLY A 105 17.04 23.50 18.11
N LEU A 106 17.96 23.25 17.16
CA LEU A 106 18.44 21.89 16.87
C LEU A 106 19.32 21.35 18.02
N LYS A 107 20.18 22.21 18.60
CA LYS A 107 21.01 21.86 19.76
C LYS A 107 20.18 21.55 21.01
N ALA A 108 19.14 22.33 21.29
CA ALA A 108 18.29 22.11 22.46
C ALA A 108 17.54 20.77 22.41
N ILE A 109 17.01 20.40 21.23
CA ILE A 109 16.32 19.13 21.04
C ILE A 109 17.32 17.96 21.04
N ALA A 110 18.51 18.15 20.45
CA ALA A 110 19.60 17.16 20.52
C ALA A 110 20.07 16.92 21.97
N GLN A 111 20.18 17.97 22.79
CA GLN A 111 20.57 17.85 24.20
C GLN A 111 19.50 17.12 25.03
N LYS A 112 18.21 17.32 24.71
CA LYS A 112 17.08 16.58 25.29
C LYS A 112 17.07 15.10 24.86
N ALA A 113 17.48 14.81 23.61
CA ALA A 113 17.62 13.45 23.11
C ALA A 113 18.84 12.72 23.70
N MET A 114 19.98 13.41 23.86
CA MET A 114 21.19 12.89 24.51
C MET A 114 20.96 12.49 25.97
N SER A 115 20.01 13.13 26.66
CA SER A 115 19.65 12.76 28.03
C SER A 115 18.81 11.47 28.14
N ARG A 116 18.32 10.89 27.03
CA ARG A 116 17.49 9.67 27.01
C ARG A 116 18.23 8.39 26.54
N GLY A 117 19.48 8.49 26.10
CA GLY A 117 20.26 7.34 25.66
C GLY A 117 21.76 7.65 25.67
N SER A 118 22.48 7.09 26.64
CA SER A 118 23.91 7.26 26.83
C SER A 118 24.74 6.67 25.67
N GLY A 119 25.69 7.44 25.13
CA GLY A 119 26.83 6.96 24.33
C GLY A 119 27.65 8.12 23.72
N PRO A 120 28.96 8.25 23.97
CA PRO A 120 29.79 9.43 23.67
C PRO A 120 30.38 9.47 22.26
N ASP A 121 29.69 8.92 21.25
CA ASP A 121 30.17 8.98 19.86
C ASP A 121 29.37 10.01 19.08
N GLY A 122 30.02 11.14 18.81
CA GLY A 122 29.51 12.23 17.99
C GLY A 122 29.18 11.76 16.58
N GLY A 123 27.91 11.43 16.34
CA GLY A 123 27.36 11.23 15.01
C GLY A 123 27.08 12.56 14.34
N TYR A 124 28.10 13.17 13.73
CA TYR A 124 27.87 14.18 12.70
C TYR A 124 26.98 13.57 11.62
N LEU A 125 25.79 14.15 11.44
CA LEU A 125 24.96 14.05 10.24
C LEU A 125 24.76 12.60 9.74
N VAL A 126 23.77 11.89 10.27
CA VAL A 126 23.15 10.79 9.50
C VAL A 126 21.89 11.35 8.86
N PRO A 127 21.93 11.84 7.61
CA PRO A 127 20.71 12.00 6.84
C PRO A 127 19.96 10.67 6.83
N VAL A 128 18.65 10.72 7.01
CA VAL A 128 17.79 9.58 6.72
C VAL A 128 18.14 8.99 5.35
N PRO A 129 18.17 7.66 5.19
CA PRO A 129 18.50 7.07 3.88
C PRO A 129 17.56 7.64 2.82
N THR A 130 18.13 8.27 1.80
CA THR A 130 17.37 8.76 0.65
C THR A 130 16.74 7.57 -0.08
N PRO A 131 15.45 7.65 -0.48
CA PRO A 131 14.83 6.59 -1.28
C PRO A 131 15.62 6.37 -2.57
N ARG A 132 15.81 5.10 -2.96
CA ARG A 132 16.66 4.65 -4.07
C ARG A 132 16.10 4.94 -5.48
N ASP A 133 14.95 5.59 -5.58
CA ASP A 133 14.22 5.71 -6.85
C ASP A 133 14.55 6.96 -7.69
N ILE A 134 15.65 7.66 -7.39
CA ILE A 134 16.10 8.83 -8.16
C ILE A 134 16.99 8.48 -9.37
N MET A 135 17.10 7.20 -9.74
CA MET A 135 17.75 6.76 -10.98
C MET A 135 16.82 5.84 -11.78
N ARG A 136 15.83 6.43 -12.45
CA ARG A 136 15.26 5.86 -13.67
C ARG A 136 14.88 6.96 -14.65
#